data_AF-A0A956WTC9-F1
#
_entry.id   AF-A0A956WTC9-F1
#
_cell.length_a   1.000
_cell.length_b   1.000
_cell.length_c   1.000
_cell.angle_alpha   90.00
_cell.angle_beta   90.00
_cell.angle_gamma   90.00
#
_symmetry.space_group_name_H-M   'P 1'
#
loop_
_entity.id
_entity.type
_entity.pdbx_description
1 polymer ?
#
loop_
_entity_poly.entity_id
_entity_poly.type
_entity_poly.pdbx_seq_one_letter_code
_entity_poly.pdbx_strand_id
1 'polypeptide(L)' 'MTHNEIDGTAYDFPPGMSQPALRALLEAGYTSLEHLTAITAADALALHGMGPKGIRLLREALAARGLSFAGDPGNTVS' A
#
# COMPACT_ATOMS: atom_id res chain seq x y z
N MET A 1 2.17 -17.81 -3.94
CA MET A 1 1.90 -16.71 -4.87
C MET A 1 0.79 -15.87 -4.24
N THR A 2 1.15 -14.79 -3.57
CA THR A 2 0.23 -13.93 -2.79
C THR A 2 -0.26 -12.78 -3.66
N HIS A 3 -1.24 -13.02 -4.52
CA HIS A 3 -1.90 -11.95 -5.26
C HIS A 3 -3.29 -11.73 -4.71
N ASN A 4 -3.62 -10.48 -4.42
CA ASN A 4 -4.94 -10.09 -3.96
C ASN A 4 -5.79 -9.74 -5.18
N GLU A 5 -6.84 -10.52 -5.46
CA GLU A 5 -7.65 -10.41 -6.67
C GLU A 5 -8.93 -9.59 -6.39
N ILE A 6 -9.08 -8.44 -7.05
CA ILE A 6 -10.41 -7.86 -7.28
C ILE A 6 -10.70 -7.94 -8.78
N ASP A 7 -11.79 -8.63 -9.14
CA ASP A 7 -12.29 -8.75 -10.51
C ASP A 7 -11.28 -9.29 -11.55
N GLY A 8 -10.36 -10.17 -11.13
CA GLY A 8 -9.41 -10.86 -12.03
C GLY A 8 -8.14 -10.09 -12.37
N THR A 9 -7.95 -8.89 -11.80
CA THR A 9 -6.71 -8.14 -11.92
C THR A 9 -5.82 -8.43 -10.72
N ALA A 10 -4.59 -8.87 -10.98
CA ALA A 10 -3.57 -9.14 -9.99
C ALA A 10 -2.94 -7.80 -9.54
N TYR A 11 -3.20 -7.37 -8.30
CA TYR A 11 -2.58 -6.18 -7.72
C TYR A 11 -1.45 -6.55 -6.77
N ASP A 12 -0.40 -5.73 -6.76
CA ASP A 12 0.80 -5.90 -5.94
C ASP A 12 0.57 -5.57 -4.44
N PHE A 13 -0.67 -5.65 -3.95
CA PHE A 13 -1.00 -5.32 -2.56
C PHE A 13 -1.04 -6.57 -1.67
N PRO A 14 -0.64 -6.45 -0.39
CA PRO A 14 -0.57 -7.58 0.52
C PRO A 14 -1.94 -8.20 0.78
N PRO A 15 -2.01 -9.53 0.99
CA PRO A 15 -3.25 -10.19 1.37
C PRO A 15 -3.73 -9.70 2.75
N GLY A 16 -5.05 -9.71 2.96
CA GLY A 16 -5.66 -9.32 4.24
C GLY A 16 -5.98 -7.82 4.37
N MET A 17 -5.78 -7.04 3.30
CA MET A 17 -6.41 -5.72 3.17
C MET A 17 -7.92 -5.86 2.99
N SER A 18 -8.67 -4.94 3.59
CA SER A 18 -10.12 -4.88 3.42
C SER A 18 -10.45 -4.45 1.98
N GLN A 19 -11.55 -4.97 1.41
CA GLN A 19 -12.00 -4.61 0.07
C GLN A 19 -12.19 -3.08 -0.13
N PRO A 20 -12.71 -2.30 0.85
CA PRO A 20 -12.77 -0.83 0.72
C PRO A 20 -11.40 -0.16 0.61
N ALA A 21 -10.39 -0.64 1.35
CA ALA A 21 -9.04 -0.08 1.30
C ALA A 21 -8.38 -0.32 -0.07
N LEU A 22 -8.57 -1.53 -0.62
CA LEU A 22 -8.08 -1.89 -1.95
C LEU A 22 -8.77 -1.04 -3.03
N ARG A 23 -10.09 -0.88 -2.95
CA ARG A 23 -10.82 0.01 -3.87
C ARG A 23 -10.32 1.44 -3.78
N ALA A 24 -10.16 1.98 -2.58
CA ALA A 24 -9.69 3.35 -2.40
C ALA A 24 -8.27 3.58 -2.97
N LEU A 25 -7.38 2.59 -2.86
CA LEU A 25 -6.06 2.64 -3.50
C LEU A 25 -6.18 2.73 -5.02
N LEU A 26 -7.02 1.88 -5.62
CA LEU A 26 -7.19 1.82 -7.07
C LEU A 26 -7.93 3.02 -7.63
N GLU A 27 -8.96 3.51 -6.94
CA GLU A 27 -9.66 4.75 -7.26
C GLU A 27 -8.73 5.97 -7.16
N ALA A 28 -7.75 5.94 -6.26
CA ALA A 28 -6.69 6.93 -6.17
C ALA A 28 -5.54 6.73 -7.19
N GLY A 29 -5.62 5.72 -8.06
CA GLY A 29 -4.61 5.42 -9.09
C GLY A 29 -3.39 4.64 -8.59
N TYR A 30 -3.40 4.17 -7.35
CA TYR A 30 -2.35 3.33 -6.79
C TYR A 30 -2.62 1.86 -7.13
N THR A 31 -1.89 1.34 -8.11
CA THR A 31 -2.00 -0.06 -8.56
C THR A 31 -0.82 -0.93 -8.10
N SER A 32 0.20 -0.35 -7.48
CA SER A 32 1.42 -1.03 -7.07
C SER A 32 2.07 -0.38 -5.84
N LEU A 33 2.86 -1.15 -5.08
CA LEU A 33 3.58 -0.64 -3.89
C LEU A 33 4.54 0.51 -4.24
N GLU A 34 5.12 0.52 -5.44
CA GLU A 34 6.02 1.59 -5.89
C GLU A 34 5.32 2.95 -5.95
N HIS A 35 4.04 3.03 -6.30
CA HIS A 35 3.34 4.32 -6.25
C HIS A 35 3.17 4.83 -4.81
N LEU A 36 3.19 3.94 -3.82
CA LEU A 36 3.06 4.33 -2.42
C LEU A 36 4.33 4.99 -1.87
N THR A 37 5.47 4.87 -2.55
CA THR A 37 6.70 5.57 -2.14
C THR A 37 6.63 7.07 -2.43
N ALA A 38 5.66 7.52 -3.22
CA ALA A 38 5.41 8.92 -3.53
C ALA A 38 4.48 9.62 -2.51
N ILE A 39 3.82 8.87 -1.63
CA ILE A 39 2.89 9.43 -0.63
C ILE A 39 3.31 9.08 0.78
N THR A 40 2.83 9.84 1.77
CA THR A 40 3.10 9.52 3.17
C THR A 40 2.15 8.44 3.68
N ALA A 41 2.53 7.78 4.78
CA ALA A 41 1.64 6.85 5.46
C ALA A 41 0.36 7.53 5.99
N ALA A 42 0.41 8.84 6.26
CA ALA A 42 -0.75 9.62 6.68
C ALA A 42 -1.73 9.85 5.52
N ASP A 43 -1.23 10.14 4.32
CA ASP A 43 -2.06 10.28 3.11
C ASP A 43 -2.75 8.95 2.77
N ALA A 44 -1.99 7.85 2.87
CA ALA A 44 -2.56 6.52 2.71
C ALA A 44 -3.66 6.26 3.77
N LEU A 45 -3.42 6.61 5.04
CA LEU A 45 -4.40 6.41 6.12
C LEU A 45 -5.68 7.24 5.92
N ALA A 46 -5.61 8.34 5.18
CA ALA A 46 -6.79 9.15 4.84
C ALA A 46 -7.69 8.49 3.78
N LEU A 47 -7.23 7.44 3.09
CA LEU A 47 -8.03 6.70 2.11
C LEU A 47 -9.19 5.95 2.79
N HIS A 48 -10.33 5.90 2.10
CA HIS A 48 -11.53 5.26 2.63
C HIS A 48 -11.27 3.78 2.97
N GLY A 49 -11.62 3.37 4.20
CA GLY A 49 -11.40 2.00 4.67
C GLY A 49 -9.94 1.65 4.98
N MET A 50 -9.00 2.59 4.86
CA MET A 50 -7.61 2.37 5.24
C MET A 50 -7.41 2.61 6.73
N GLY A 51 -7.44 1.52 7.50
CA GLY A 51 -7.17 1.56 8.94
C GLY A 51 -5.69 1.33 9.30
N PRO A 52 -5.32 1.44 10.59
CA PRO A 52 -3.97 1.18 11.09
C PRO A 52 -3.43 -0.20 10.69
N LYS A 53 -4.31 -1.21 10.62
CA LYS A 53 -3.96 -2.55 10.13
C LYS A 53 -3.54 -2.53 8.65
N GLY A 54 -4.24 -1.77 7.81
CA GLY A 54 -3.90 -1.63 6.40
C GLY A 54 -2.55 -0.96 6.21
N ILE A 55 -2.28 0.13 6.94
CA ILE A 55 -0.98 0.80 6.94
C ILE A 55 0.14 -0.14 7.37
N ARG A 56 -0.06 -0.95 8.41
CA ARG A 56 0.93 -1.93 8.85
C ARG A 56 1.25 -2.95 7.75
N LEU A 57 0.24 -3.51 7.09
CA LEU A 57 0.43 -4.45 5.99
C LEU A 57 1.18 -3.81 4.81
N LEU A 58 0.84 -2.57 4.44
CA LEU A 58 1.54 -1.85 3.39
C LEU A 58 3.01 -1.58 3.74
N ARG A 59 3.30 -1.22 5.00
CA ARG A 59 4.68 -1.05 5.48
C ARG A 59 5.48 -2.35 5.40
N GLU A 60 4.90 -3.47 5.84
CA GLU A 60 5.53 -4.79 5.76
C GLU A 60 5.82 -5.17 4.30
N ALA A 61 4.87 -4.94 3.40
CA ALA A 61 5.01 -5.22 1.98
C ALA A 61 6.05 -4.32 1.28
N LEU A 62 6.06 -3.02 1.59
CA LEU A 62 7.07 -2.06 1.13
C LEU A 62 8.46 -2.48 1.61
N ALA A 63 8.61 -2.76 2.90
CA ALA A 63 9.89 -3.15 3.50
C ALA A 63 10.43 -4.45 2.91
N ALA A 64 9.57 -5.43 2.62
CA ALA A 64 9.97 -6.66 1.93
C ALA A 64 10.57 -6.42 0.53
N ARG A 65 10.28 -5.27 -0.10
CA ARG A 65 10.84 -4.82 -1.38
C ARG A 65 11.95 -3.78 -1.23
N GLY A 66 12.38 -3.48 0.00
CA GLY A 66 13.34 -2.39 0.27
C GLY A 66 12.78 -0.99 0.01
N LEU A 67 11.46 -0.85 -0.04
CA LEU A 67 10.75 0.42 -0.25
C LEU A 67 10.21 0.95 1.08
N SER A 68 9.75 2.21 1.07
CA SER A 68 9.11 2.86 2.20
C SER A 68 8.16 3.97 1.73
N PHE A 69 7.18 4.34 2.55
CA PHE A 69 6.38 5.54 2.29
C PHE A 69 7.26 6.79 2.25
N ALA A 70 6.80 7.83 1.56
CA ALA A 70 7.46 9.13 1.58
C ALA A 70 7.57 9.65 3.01
N GLY A 71 8.77 10.12 3.38
CA GLY A 71 9.06 10.66 4.71
C GLY A 71 9.25 9.63 5.81
N ASP A 72 9.11 8.33 5.54
CA ASP A 72 9.46 7.29 6.49
C ASP A 72 10.98 7.03 6.46
N PRO A 73 11.64 6.75 7.60
CA PRO A 73 13.10 6.62 7.70
C PRO A 73 13.74 5.47 6.89
N GLY A 74 13.00 4.76 6.02
CA GLY A 74 13.54 3.76 5.11
C GLY A 74 13.92 4.26 3.71
N ASN A 75 13.64 5.52 3.35
CA ASN A 75 14.00 6.09 2.02
C ASN A 75 15.23 7.03 2.05
N THR A 76 16.00 7.06 3.15
CA THR A 76 17.26 7.80 3.20
C THR A 76 18.37 6.94 2.63
N VAL A 77 18.57 7.01 1.31
CA VAL A 77 19.84 6.60 0.71
C VAL A 77 20.96 7.42 1.35
N SER A 78 21.94 6.70 1.90
CA SER A 78 23.25 7.26 2.28
C SER A 78 24.02 7.75 1.06
#